data_AF-A0A7W8W2L5-F1
#
_entry.id   AF-A0A7W8W2L5-F1
#
_cell.length_a   1.000
_cell.length_b   1.000
_cell.length_c   1.000
_cell.angle_alpha   90.00
_cell.angle_beta   90.00
_cell.angle_gamma   90.00
#
_symmetry.space_group_name_H-M   'P 1'
#
loop_
_entity.id
_entity.type
_entity.pdbx_description
1 polymer ?
#
loop_
_entity_poly.entity_id
_entity_poly.type
_entity_poly.pdbx_seq_one_letter_code
_entity_poly.pdbx_strand_id
1 'polypeptide(L)'
;MTFALLLASVHAMASGQTIATADQAADQAADRAAEVTQSHHLSSNRTQCLMFDVSDEKRYFIVGVHEKHTPECGGDPATAPVLFFLKIRKRDGYVVTNHRDGDHFAPLPPKQ
;
A
#
# COMPACT_ATOMS: atom_id res chain seq x y z
N MET A 1 32.10 -48.55 -27.55
CA MET A 1 32.06 -47.98 -26.18
C MET A 1 33.00 -46.80 -26.13
N THR A 2 32.46 -45.59 -26.14
CA THR A 2 33.19 -44.36 -25.79
C THR A 2 32.15 -43.36 -25.28
N PHE A 3 32.12 -43.19 -23.96
CA PHE A 3 31.34 -42.18 -23.27
C PHE A 3 32.06 -40.84 -23.35
N ALA A 4 31.37 -39.79 -23.81
CA ALA A 4 31.83 -38.40 -23.67
C ALA A 4 30.90 -37.70 -22.67
N LEU A 5 31.40 -37.51 -21.44
CA LEU A 5 30.74 -36.73 -20.39
C LEU A 5 31.04 -35.25 -20.62
N LEU A 6 30.04 -34.49 -21.06
CA LEU A 6 30.07 -33.02 -21.10
C LEU A 6 29.53 -32.48 -19.77
N LEU A 7 30.44 -31.99 -18.92
CA LEU A 7 30.13 -31.18 -17.74
C LEU A 7 29.77 -29.76 -18.18
N ALA A 8 28.48 -29.45 -18.28
CA ALA A 8 28.00 -28.09 -18.48
C ALA A 8 27.86 -27.40 -17.11
N SER A 9 28.75 -26.45 -16.84
CA SER A 9 28.77 -25.63 -15.63
C SER A 9 27.49 -24.81 -15.48
N VAL A 10 26.79 -25.01 -14.37
CA VAL A 10 25.60 -24.28 -13.97
C VAL A 10 26.02 -22.86 -13.55
N HIS A 11 25.73 -21.85 -14.36
CA HIS A 11 25.88 -20.46 -13.94
C HIS A 11 24.62 -20.08 -13.14
N ALA A 12 24.74 -20.01 -11.83
CA ALA A 12 23.72 -19.40 -10.98
C ALA A 12 23.70 -17.89 -11.29
N MET A 13 22.67 -17.43 -11.99
CA MET A 13 22.39 -16.00 -12.13
C MET A 13 21.99 -15.47 -10.76
N ALA A 14 22.86 -14.65 -10.16
CA ALA A 14 22.52 -13.89 -8.97
C ALA A 14 21.39 -12.91 -9.34
N SER A 15 20.16 -13.22 -8.95
CA SER A 15 19.05 -12.28 -8.99
C SER A 15 19.36 -11.13 -8.04
N GLY A 16 19.94 -10.05 -8.56
CA GLY A 16 20.05 -8.79 -7.82
C GLY A 16 18.64 -8.38 -7.44
N GLN A 17 18.31 -8.47 -6.15
CA GLN A 17 17.07 -7.91 -5.64
C GLN A 17 17.17 -6.40 -5.83
N THR A 18 16.36 -5.90 -6.75
CA THR A 18 16.20 -4.49 -7.08
C THR A 18 16.01 -3.72 -5.77
N ILE A 19 16.87 -2.73 -5.50
CA ILE A 19 16.60 -1.71 -4.49
C ILE A 19 15.32 -1.03 -4.98
N ALA A 20 14.18 -1.32 -4.34
CA ALA A 20 12.95 -0.60 -4.63
C ALA A 20 13.23 0.90 -4.43
N THR A 21 12.96 1.72 -5.44
CA THR A 21 13.07 3.17 -5.29
C THR A 21 12.07 3.66 -4.25
N ALA A 22 12.27 4.86 -3.71
CA ALA A 22 11.31 5.47 -2.79
C ALA A 22 9.90 5.54 -3.41
N ASP A 23 9.82 5.89 -4.69
CA ASP A 23 8.56 5.94 -5.45
C ASP A 23 7.90 4.55 -5.54
N GLN A 24 8.65 3.49 -5.85
CA GLN A 24 8.11 2.13 -5.88
C GLN A 24 7.59 1.68 -4.51
N ALA A 25 8.27 2.08 -3.43
CA ALA A 25 7.83 1.75 -2.08
C ALA A 25 6.58 2.56 -1.67
N ALA A 26 6.45 3.80 -2.14
CA ALA A 26 5.27 4.63 -1.95
C ALA A 26 4.06 4.06 -2.71
N ASP A 27 4.23 3.67 -3.96
CA ASP A 27 3.19 3.01 -4.76
C ASP A 27 2.70 1.72 -4.09
N GLN A 28 3.62 0.89 -3.60
CA GLN A 28 3.27 -0.32 -2.83
C GLN A 28 2.49 -0.01 -1.55
N ALA A 29 2.81 1.10 -0.87
CA ALA A 29 2.07 1.54 0.31
C ALA A 29 0.67 2.04 -0.05
N ALA A 30 0.51 2.74 -1.16
CA ALA A 30 -0.79 3.18 -1.67
C ALA A 30 -1.67 1.99 -2.09
N ASP A 31 -1.12 1.01 -2.82
CA ASP A 31 -1.81 -0.23 -3.20
C ASP A 31 -2.26 -1.00 -1.95
N ARG A 32 -1.38 -1.12 -0.96
CA ARG A 32 -1.71 -1.77 0.31
C ARG A 32 -2.81 -1.02 1.06
N ALA A 33 -2.77 0.32 1.05
CA ALA A 33 -3.80 1.17 1.65
C ALA A 33 -5.16 0.98 0.96
N ALA A 34 -5.20 0.87 -0.36
CA ALA A 34 -6.40 0.58 -1.13
C ALA A 34 -6.97 -0.80 -0.79
N GLU A 35 -6.13 -1.83 -0.75
CA GLU A 35 -6.52 -3.21 -0.39
C GLU A 35 -7.15 -3.28 1.00
N VAL A 36 -6.50 -2.69 2.02
CA VAL A 36 -7.02 -2.74 3.39
C VAL A 36 -8.26 -1.88 3.56
N THR A 37 -8.34 -0.72 2.91
CA THR A 37 -9.53 0.13 2.94
C THR A 37 -10.75 -0.61 2.42
N GLN A 38 -10.60 -1.33 1.31
CA GLN A 38 -11.66 -2.12 0.72
C GLN A 38 -11.99 -3.36 1.56
N SER A 39 -11.00 -4.21 1.87
CA SER A 39 -11.24 -5.50 2.54
C SER A 39 -11.74 -5.38 3.97
N HIS A 40 -11.48 -4.25 4.63
CA HIS A 40 -11.97 -3.94 5.98
C HIS A 40 -13.16 -2.97 5.98
N HIS A 41 -13.65 -2.57 4.80
CA HIS A 41 -14.76 -1.63 4.64
C HIS A 41 -14.57 -0.34 5.48
N LEU A 42 -13.38 0.26 5.39
CA LEU A 42 -13.04 1.51 6.09
C LEU A 42 -13.61 2.76 5.40
N SER A 43 -14.28 2.60 4.26
CA SER A 43 -14.99 3.68 3.58
C SER A 43 -16.16 3.09 2.81
N SER A 44 -17.25 3.87 2.69
CA SER A 44 -18.34 3.59 1.77
C SER A 44 -18.04 4.00 0.33
N ASN A 45 -16.98 4.78 0.11
CA ASN A 45 -16.59 5.23 -1.23
C ASN A 45 -15.93 4.10 -2.00
N ARG A 46 -16.17 4.05 -3.32
CA ARG A 46 -15.44 3.15 -4.23
C ARG A 46 -13.96 3.53 -4.20
N THR A 47 -13.06 2.55 -4.31
CA THR A 47 -11.60 2.79 -4.32
C THR A 47 -11.17 3.83 -5.35
N GLN A 48 -11.81 3.87 -6.53
CA GLN A 48 -11.54 4.88 -7.57
C GLN A 48 -11.89 6.34 -7.18
N CYS A 49 -12.72 6.50 -6.13
CA CYS A 49 -13.14 7.76 -5.53
C CYS A 49 -12.37 8.06 -4.25
N LEU A 50 -11.26 7.36 -4.02
CA LEU A 50 -10.31 7.64 -2.97
C LEU A 50 -8.98 8.08 -3.57
N MET A 51 -8.26 8.90 -2.82
CA MET A 51 -6.88 9.27 -3.07
C MET A 51 -6.03 8.84 -1.88
N PHE A 52 -4.83 8.33 -2.15
CA PHE A 52 -3.90 7.80 -1.15
C PHE A 52 -2.64 8.65 -1.16
N ASP A 53 -2.50 9.54 -0.18
CA ASP A 53 -1.31 10.39 -0.01
C ASP A 53 -0.32 9.67 0.91
N VAL A 54 0.90 9.41 0.42
CA VAL A 54 1.89 8.58 1.11
C VAL A 54 3.04 9.43 1.62
N SER A 55 3.22 9.45 2.94
CA SER A 55 4.41 9.98 3.60
C SER A 55 5.33 8.85 4.02
N ASP A 56 6.58 8.90 3.55
CA ASP A 56 7.60 7.91 3.86
C ASP A 56 8.33 8.24 5.18
N GLU A 57 8.13 7.40 6.19
CA GLU A 57 8.74 7.55 7.52
C GLU A 57 9.75 6.42 7.79
N LYS A 58 10.64 6.61 8.77
CA LYS A 58 11.75 5.68 9.02
C LYS A 58 11.30 4.22 9.21
N ARG A 59 10.17 3.98 9.91
CA ARG A 59 9.70 2.61 10.26
C ARG A 59 8.35 2.24 9.67
N TYR A 60 7.65 3.19 9.06
CA TYR A 60 6.30 3.01 8.55
C TYR A 60 6.07 3.94 7.36
N PHE A 61 5.05 3.68 6.57
CA PHE A 61 4.41 4.68 5.73
C PHE A 61 3.21 5.24 6.49
N ILE A 62 3.00 6.55 6.46
CA ILE A 62 1.70 7.14 6.80
C ILE A 62 0.96 7.33 5.49
N VAL A 63 -0.25 6.78 5.39
CA VAL A 63 -1.10 6.97 4.23
C VAL A 63 -2.35 7.74 4.64
N GLY A 64 -2.49 8.96 4.15
CA GLY A 64 -3.74 9.72 4.23
C GLY A 64 -4.71 9.16 3.20
N VAL A 65 -5.90 8.75 3.64
CA VAL A 65 -6.97 8.31 2.75
C VAL A 65 -7.96 9.46 2.62
N HIS A 66 -8.07 10.01 1.42
CA HIS A 66 -8.91 11.16 1.11
C HIS A 66 -10.07 10.77 0.20
N GLU A 67 -11.14 11.55 0.26
CA GLU A 67 -12.11 11.56 -0.84
C GLU A 67 -11.47 12.18 -2.08
N LYS A 68 -11.70 11.54 -3.23
CA LYS A 68 -11.34 12.08 -4.54
C LYS A 68 -12.58 12.70 -5.16
N HIS A 69 -12.62 14.03 -5.20
CA HIS A 69 -13.74 14.75 -5.79
C HIS A 69 -13.55 14.94 -7.29
N THR A 70 -14.33 14.19 -8.07
CA THR A 70 -14.44 14.31 -9.53
C THR A 70 -15.91 14.29 -9.92
N PRO A 71 -16.29 14.67 -11.15
CA PRO A 71 -17.69 14.55 -11.59
C PRO A 71 -18.28 13.15 -11.39
N GLU A 72 -17.47 12.08 -11.49
CA GLU A 72 -17.90 10.69 -11.31
C GLU A 72 -18.03 10.26 -9.84
N CYS A 73 -17.34 10.97 -8.93
CA CYS A 73 -17.25 10.64 -7.51
C CYS A 73 -18.02 11.63 -6.62
N GLY A 74 -18.43 12.78 -7.15
CA GLY A 74 -19.11 13.84 -6.42
C GLY A 74 -18.18 14.66 -5.54
N GLY A 75 -18.76 15.54 -4.72
CA GLY A 75 -18.04 16.42 -3.79
C GLY A 75 -17.58 17.75 -4.41
N ASP A 76 -17.02 18.61 -3.55
CA ASP A 76 -16.49 19.91 -3.96
C ASP A 76 -15.06 19.75 -4.52
N PRO A 77 -14.81 20.03 -5.81
CA PRO A 77 -13.51 19.86 -6.43
C PRO A 77 -12.41 20.78 -5.84
N ALA A 78 -12.79 21.81 -5.08
CA ALA A 78 -11.83 22.66 -4.36
C ALA A 78 -11.31 22.03 -3.05
N THR A 79 -11.80 20.85 -2.68
CA THR A 79 -11.45 20.17 -1.42
C THR A 79 -11.06 18.70 -1.67
N ALA A 80 -10.25 18.16 -0.76
CA ALA A 80 -9.94 16.73 -0.69
C ALA A 80 -9.92 16.29 0.79
N PRO A 81 -11.10 16.17 1.44
CA PRO A 81 -11.19 15.82 2.85
C PRO A 81 -10.44 14.53 3.16
N VAL A 82 -9.67 14.53 4.26
CA VAL A 82 -9.10 13.30 4.82
C VAL A 82 -10.22 12.54 5.53
N LEU A 83 -10.40 11.27 5.19
CA LEU A 83 -11.29 10.37 5.90
C LEU A 83 -10.62 9.78 7.14
N PHE A 84 -9.40 9.27 6.97
CA PHE A 84 -8.60 8.66 8.01
C PHE A 84 -7.15 8.46 7.55
N PHE A 85 -6.30 8.01 8.46
CA PHE A 85 -4.91 7.66 8.21
C PHE A 85 -4.66 6.18 8.48
N LEU A 86 -3.74 5.62 7.70
CA LEU A 86 -3.16 4.31 7.93
C LEU A 86 -1.68 4.46 8.28
N LYS A 87 -1.18 3.62 9.19
CA LYS A 87 0.26 3.40 9.37
C LYS A 87 0.60 2.00 8.93
N ILE A 88 1.42 1.88 7.89
CA ILE A 88 1.86 0.60 7.33
C ILE A 88 3.31 0.36 7.75
N ARG A 89 3.55 -0.63 8.61
CA ARG A 89 4.88 -0.93 9.11
C ARG A 89 5.75 -1.57 8.02
N LYS A 90 6.90 -0.97 7.72
CA LYS A 90 7.79 -1.42 6.61
C LYS A 90 8.29 -2.86 6.75
N ARG A 91 8.54 -3.32 7.99
CA ARG A 91 9.17 -4.63 8.24
C ARG A 91 8.28 -5.83 7.90
N ASP A 92 6.96 -5.67 7.99
CA ASP A 92 6.00 -6.79 7.94
C ASP A 92 4.62 -6.43 7.38
N GLY A 93 4.42 -5.18 6.94
CA GLY A 93 3.16 -4.72 6.37
C GLY A 93 2.00 -4.64 7.38
N TYR A 94 2.27 -4.70 8.69
CA TYR A 94 1.23 -4.55 9.71
C TYR A 94 0.62 -3.16 9.65
N VAL A 95 -0.72 -3.10 9.69
CA VAL A 95 -1.47 -1.86 9.52
C VAL A 95 -2.26 -1.53 10.79
N VAL A 96 -2.19 -0.25 11.19
CA VAL A 96 -3.11 0.36 12.15
C VAL A 96 -3.81 1.56 11.50
N THR A 97 -5.01 1.89 11.96
CA THR A 97 -5.86 2.96 11.42
C THR A 97 -6.46 3.78 12.55
N ASN A 98 -6.71 5.06 12.31
CA ASN A 98 -7.54 5.92 13.19
C ASN A 98 -8.96 6.11 12.65
N HIS A 99 -9.42 5.31 11.68
CA HIS A 99 -10.76 5.38 11.07
C HIS A 99 -11.92 5.45 12.08
N ARG A 100 -11.76 4.89 13.29
CA ARG A 100 -12.84 4.81 14.28
C ARG A 100 -13.20 6.15 14.91
N ASP A 101 -12.20 6.94 15.27
CA ASP A 101 -12.38 8.17 16.06
C ASP A 101 -11.60 9.38 15.50
N GLY A 102 -10.80 9.19 14.44
CA GLY A 102 -9.99 10.25 13.83
C GLY A 102 -8.69 10.55 14.58
N ASP A 103 -8.49 10.02 15.79
CA ASP A 103 -7.41 10.45 16.69
C ASP A 103 -6.45 9.33 17.04
N HIS A 104 -6.95 8.13 17.33
CA HIS A 104 -6.17 7.04 17.90
C HIS A 104 -5.95 5.89 16.90
N PHE A 105 -4.69 5.56 16.65
CA PHE A 105 -4.35 4.40 15.84
C PHE A 105 -4.61 3.09 16.58
N ALA A 106 -5.46 2.26 16.00
CA ALA A 106 -5.81 0.92 16.47
C ALA A 106 -5.62 -0.13 15.36
N PRO A 107 -5.51 -1.43 15.69
CA PRO A 107 -5.51 -2.49 14.68
C PRO A 107 -6.73 -2.39 13.76
N LEU A 108 -6.59 -2.87 12.52
CA LEU A 108 -7.71 -2.94 11.59
C LEU A 108 -8.90 -3.71 12.20
N PRO A 109 -10.16 -3.26 11.95
CA PRO A 109 -11.34 -4.04 12.31
C PRO A 109 -11.34 -5.39 11.58
N PRO A 110 -12.21 -6.35 11.92
CA PRO A 110 -12.37 -7.58 11.13
C PRO A 110 -12.68 -7.26 9.66
N LYS A 111 -12.24 -8.12 8.74
CA LYS A 111 -12.67 -8.04 7.34
C LYS A 111 -14.18 -8.28 7.25
N GLN A 112 -14.83 -7.61 6.32
CA GLN A 112 -16.27 -7.77 6.04
C GLN A 112 -16.47 -8.31 4.63
#